data_AF-A0A3B0WWK5-F1
#
_entry.id   AF-A0A3B0WWK5-F1
#
_cell.length_a   1.000
_cell.length_b   1.000
_cell.length_c   1.000
_cell.angle_alpha   90.00
_cell.angle_beta   90.00
_cell.angle_gamma   90.00
#
_symmetry.space_group_name_H-M   'P 1'
#
loop_
_entity.id
_entity.type
_entity.pdbx_description
1 polymer ?
#
loop_
_entity_poly.entity_id
_entity_poly.type
_entity_poly.pdbx_seq_one_letter_code
_entity_poly.pdbx_strand_id
1 'polypeptide(L)'
;MENTDSLDNACFHCSLPVDDKNRVIKKIKQQAQIFCCHGCSSVCEMIFQSGLDGFYQRTPESQRMAPPPERLKETTLYDIDEIQREFIQSSSDHALNNIRTLHLMVEGIHCSACVWLIERSLANVKGIHEVKVNLAHKRLIVSWDNSQNKISSIIEHLGNIGYAATPFNPESAEGFIKKQNRSLLLRMAFAAFSMMNLLWISIALYSGADQGEFKSLFQWVGFVLATPTLLYSGWPFLKGAYTGLKHLNLTMDVPIAMGATVTYAYSVFVTL
;
A
#
# COMPACT_ATOMS: atom_id res chain seq x y z
N MET A 1 6.57 0.43 -46.32
CA MET A 1 6.09 -0.96 -46.16
C MET A 1 6.13 -1.26 -44.66
N GLU A 2 5.11 -0.82 -43.94
CA GLU A 2 4.89 -1.17 -42.53
C GLU A 2 4.06 -2.46 -42.51
N ASN A 3 4.59 -3.50 -41.87
CA ASN A 3 3.94 -4.80 -41.69
C ASN A 3 2.72 -4.64 -40.78
N THR A 4 1.54 -4.56 -41.38
CA THR A 4 0.24 -4.81 -40.74
C THR A 4 0.00 -6.31 -40.67
N ASP A 5 0.71 -7.01 -39.78
CA ASP A 5 0.40 -8.39 -39.42
C ASP A 5 0.39 -8.53 -37.90
N SER A 6 -0.58 -9.29 -37.38
CA SER A 6 -0.63 -9.86 -36.01
C SER A 6 -1.49 -9.19 -34.92
N LEU A 7 -2.73 -8.80 -35.21
CA LEU A 7 -3.80 -8.89 -34.19
C LEU A 7 -4.44 -10.29 -34.15
N ASP A 8 -4.23 -11.12 -35.18
CA ASP A 8 -4.83 -12.45 -35.33
C ASP A 8 -4.08 -13.60 -34.63
N ASN A 9 -2.97 -13.31 -33.94
CA ASN A 9 -2.08 -14.36 -33.43
C ASN A 9 -1.75 -14.25 -31.93
N ALA A 10 -2.65 -13.64 -31.15
CA ALA A 10 -2.55 -13.58 -29.68
C ALA A 10 -3.51 -14.58 -29.02
N CYS A 11 -3.08 -15.14 -27.88
CA CYS A 11 -3.91 -16.03 -27.08
C CYS A 11 -5.04 -15.25 -26.43
N PHE A 12 -6.28 -15.70 -26.62
CA PHE A 12 -7.48 -15.08 -26.02
C PHE A 12 -7.44 -15.02 -24.49
N HIS A 13 -6.75 -15.96 -23.85
CA HIS A 13 -6.63 -15.98 -22.40
C HIS A 13 -5.49 -15.08 -21.93
N CYS A 14 -4.22 -15.42 -22.20
CA CYS A 14 -3.06 -14.78 -21.58
C CYS A 14 -2.40 -13.64 -22.40
N SER A 15 -2.94 -13.31 -23.57
CA SER A 15 -2.42 -12.30 -24.51
C SER A 15 -0.97 -12.53 -24.99
N LEU A 16 -0.43 -13.75 -24.83
CA LEU A 16 0.87 -14.13 -25.40
C LEU A 16 0.74 -14.47 -26.89
N PRO A 17 1.80 -14.24 -27.70
CA PRO A 17 1.82 -14.66 -29.09
C PRO A 17 1.67 -16.19 -29.20
N VAL A 18 0.87 -16.62 -30.17
CA VAL A 18 0.57 -18.03 -30.44
C VAL A 18 1.54 -18.52 -31.51
N ASP A 19 2.35 -19.53 -31.17
CA ASP A 19 3.16 -20.28 -32.14
C ASP A 19 2.31 -21.40 -32.76
N ASP A 20 2.44 -21.61 -34.07
CA ASP A 20 1.65 -22.60 -34.82
C ASP A 20 1.81 -24.03 -34.30
N LYS A 21 2.95 -24.33 -33.65
CA LYS A 21 3.24 -25.65 -33.09
C LYS A 21 2.33 -26.06 -31.93
N ASN A 22 1.86 -25.10 -31.12
CA ASN A 22 1.09 -25.36 -29.89
C ASN A 22 -0.29 -24.68 -29.90
N ARG A 23 -0.75 -24.25 -31.09
CA ARG A 23 -2.02 -23.58 -31.28
C ARG A 23 -3.18 -24.51 -30.90
N VAL A 24 -4.02 -24.05 -29.97
CA VAL A 24 -5.26 -24.73 -29.59
C VAL A 24 -6.45 -23.86 -29.95
N ILE A 25 -7.40 -24.41 -30.72
CA ILE A 25 -8.65 -23.73 -31.07
C ILE A 25 -9.79 -24.41 -30.30
N LYS A 26 -10.52 -23.64 -29.49
CA LYS A 26 -11.65 -24.17 -28.72
C LYS A 26 -12.85 -23.24 -28.79
N LYS A 27 -14.06 -23.81 -28.84
CA LYS A 27 -15.31 -23.03 -28.85
C LYS A 27 -15.69 -22.64 -27.43
N ILE A 28 -15.79 -21.34 -27.18
CA ILE A 28 -16.19 -20.75 -25.90
C ILE A 28 -17.39 -19.83 -26.17
N LYS A 29 -18.52 -20.04 -25.48
CA LYS A 29 -19.80 -19.34 -25.74
C LYS A 29 -20.17 -19.26 -27.25
N GLN A 30 -20.01 -20.38 -27.98
CA GLN A 30 -20.28 -20.52 -29.42
C GLN A 30 -19.35 -19.75 -30.38
N GLN A 31 -18.34 -19.03 -29.88
CA GLN A 31 -17.28 -18.42 -30.70
C GLN A 31 -16.01 -19.26 -30.64
N ALA A 32 -15.32 -19.43 -31.77
CA ALA A 32 -14.04 -20.10 -31.82
C ALA A 32 -12.94 -19.14 -31.33
N GLN A 33 -12.23 -19.52 -30.27
CA GLN A 33 -11.16 -18.73 -29.68
C GLN A 33 -9.82 -19.46 -29.84
N ILE A 34 -8.75 -18.69 -30.01
CA ILE A 34 -7.38 -19.17 -30.21
C ILE A 34 -6.61 -19.10 -28.88
N PHE A 35 -5.87 -20.16 -28.56
CA PHE A 35 -5.07 -20.27 -27.34
C PHE A 35 -3.63 -20.72 -27.66
N CYS A 36 -2.66 -20.25 -26.88
CA CYS A 36 -1.25 -20.63 -27.02
C CYS A 36 -0.92 -22.04 -26.50
N CYS A 37 -1.81 -22.65 -25.71
CA CYS A 37 -1.66 -24.00 -25.16
C CYS A 37 -2.99 -24.57 -24.63
N HIS A 38 -3.04 -25.88 -24.37
CA HIS A 38 -4.21 -26.53 -23.77
C HIS A 38 -4.58 -25.95 -22.39
N GLY A 39 -3.59 -25.54 -21.59
CA GLY A 39 -3.82 -24.92 -20.28
C GLY A 39 -4.68 -23.65 -20.37
N CYS A 40 -4.35 -22.75 -21.30
CA CYS A 40 -5.12 -21.53 -21.52
C CYS A 40 -6.57 -21.83 -21.96
N SER A 41 -6.75 -22.85 -22.80
CA SER A 41 -8.10 -23.26 -23.25
C SER A 41 -8.94 -23.84 -22.12
N SER A 42 -8.33 -24.60 -21.19
CA SER A 42 -9.02 -25.23 -20.05
C SER A 42 -9.37 -24.20 -18.98
N VAL A 43 -8.46 -23.28 -18.64
CA VAL A 43 -8.73 -22.20 -17.69
C VAL A 43 -9.82 -21.29 -18.23
N CYS A 44 -9.75 -20.92 -19.51
CA CYS A 44 -10.79 -20.12 -20.14
C CYS A 44 -12.16 -20.80 -20.05
N GLU A 45 -12.26 -22.09 -20.41
CA GLU A 45 -13.50 -22.85 -20.28
C GLU A 45 -14.03 -22.88 -18.83
N MET A 46 -13.15 -23.11 -17.85
CA MET A 46 -13.52 -23.13 -16.43
C MET A 46 -14.07 -21.78 -15.95
N ILE A 47 -13.45 -20.66 -16.36
CA ILE A 47 -13.92 -19.30 -16.02
C ILE A 47 -15.33 -19.08 -16.55
N PHE A 48 -15.60 -19.47 -17.80
CA PHE A 48 -16.92 -19.34 -18.40
C PHE A 48 -17.96 -20.28 -17.77
N GLN A 49 -17.59 -21.52 -17.45
CA GLN A 49 -18.46 -22.48 -16.76
C GLN A 49 -18.81 -22.03 -15.34
N SER A 50 -17.89 -21.31 -14.68
CA SER A 50 -18.08 -20.77 -13.33
C SER A 50 -18.85 -19.45 -13.30
N GLY A 51 -19.31 -18.93 -14.44
CA GLY A 51 -20.01 -17.65 -14.53
C GLY A 51 -19.12 -16.43 -14.21
N LEU A 52 -17.80 -16.58 -14.34
CA LEU A 52 -16.80 -15.55 -14.03
C LEU A 52 -16.33 -14.79 -15.29
N ASP A 53 -17.16 -14.75 -16.34
CA ASP A 53 -16.80 -14.18 -17.64
C ASP A 53 -16.54 -12.66 -17.61
N GLY A 54 -17.01 -11.98 -16.56
CA GLY A 54 -16.65 -10.59 -16.28
C GLY A 54 -15.14 -10.36 -16.03
N PHE A 55 -14.34 -11.41 -15.91
CA PHE A 55 -12.86 -11.34 -15.92
C PHE A 55 -12.32 -10.69 -17.20
N TYR A 56 -12.84 -11.09 -18.37
CA TYR A 56 -12.36 -10.60 -19.67
C TYR A 56 -12.82 -9.16 -19.96
N GLN A 57 -13.93 -8.73 -19.38
CA GLN A 57 -14.43 -7.35 -19.54
C GLN A 57 -13.62 -6.32 -18.72
N ARG A 58 -12.93 -6.79 -17.67
CA ARG A 58 -12.21 -5.93 -16.72
C ARG A 58 -10.69 -6.01 -16.86
N THR A 59 -10.19 -6.95 -17.65
CA THR A 59 -8.76 -7.10 -17.94
C THR A 59 -8.47 -6.36 -19.24
N PRO A 60 -7.66 -5.28 -19.22
CA PRO A 60 -7.28 -4.59 -20.46
C PRO A 60 -6.48 -5.53 -21.37
N GLU A 61 -6.81 -5.51 -22.66
CA GLU A 61 -6.28 -6.43 -23.69
C GLU A 61 -4.74 -6.45 -23.78
N SER A 62 -4.08 -5.38 -23.32
CA SER A 62 -2.63 -5.18 -23.34
C SER A 62 -1.87 -5.70 -22.11
N GLN A 63 -2.55 -6.16 -21.05
CA GLN A 63 -1.89 -6.56 -19.81
C GLN A 63 -1.58 -8.06 -19.81
N ARG A 64 -0.28 -8.39 -19.91
CA ARG A 64 0.21 -9.78 -19.80
C ARG A 64 -0.07 -10.32 -18.41
N MET A 65 -0.71 -11.49 -18.32
CA MET A 65 -0.81 -12.22 -17.06
C MET A 65 0.59 -12.66 -16.62
N ALA A 66 0.99 -12.25 -15.41
CA ALA A 66 2.22 -12.75 -14.83
C ALA A 66 2.12 -14.28 -14.66
N PRO A 67 3.24 -15.01 -14.82
CA PRO A 67 3.27 -16.43 -14.48
C PRO A 67 2.81 -16.62 -13.02
N PRO A 68 2.15 -17.75 -12.70
CA PRO A 68 1.77 -18.05 -11.33
C PRO A 68 2.98 -17.93 -10.39
N PRO A 69 2.83 -17.28 -9.21
CA PRO A 69 3.94 -17.16 -8.27
C PRO A 69 4.46 -18.56 -7.89
N GLU A 70 5.77 -18.67 -7.69
CA GLU A 70 6.40 -19.94 -7.32
C GLU A 70 5.89 -20.38 -5.95
N ARG A 71 5.41 -21.62 -5.85
CA ARG A 71 4.88 -22.16 -4.59
C ARG A 71 5.99 -22.21 -3.55
N LEU A 72 5.73 -21.66 -2.37
CA LEU A 72 6.63 -21.77 -1.21
C LEU A 72 6.85 -23.25 -0.89
N LYS A 73 8.11 -23.68 -0.89
CA LYS A 73 8.48 -25.10 -0.75
C LYS A 73 8.32 -25.67 0.67
N GLU A 74 8.05 -24.83 1.68
CA GLU A 74 8.04 -25.24 3.09
C GLU A 74 6.92 -24.57 3.92
N THR A 75 5.68 -24.67 3.45
CA THR A 75 4.49 -24.15 4.17
C THR A 75 4.24 -24.81 5.54
N THR A 76 4.73 -26.03 5.75
CA THR A 76 4.58 -26.83 6.98
C THR A 76 5.37 -26.28 8.17
N LEU A 77 6.44 -25.50 7.95
CA LEU A 77 7.18 -24.83 9.02
C LEU A 77 6.29 -23.85 9.79
N TYR A 78 5.31 -23.23 9.11
CA TYR A 78 4.40 -22.29 9.74
C TYR A 78 3.33 -22.95 10.62
N ASP A 79 3.23 -24.28 10.65
CA ASP A 79 2.33 -25.00 11.56
C ASP A 79 2.92 -25.19 12.96
N ILE A 80 4.22 -24.88 13.14
CA ILE A 80 4.91 -25.01 14.42
C ILE A 80 4.47 -23.88 15.35
N ASP A 81 3.90 -24.25 16.50
CA ASP A 81 3.37 -23.31 17.51
C ASP A 81 4.37 -22.22 17.91
N GLU A 82 5.66 -22.54 17.96
CA GLU A 82 6.73 -21.60 18.35
C GLU A 82 6.97 -20.50 17.31
N ILE A 83 6.83 -20.82 16.01
CA ILE A 83 6.91 -19.84 14.92
C ILE A 83 5.63 -19.01 14.88
N GLN A 84 4.47 -19.63 15.09
CA GLN A 84 3.19 -18.92 15.06
C GLN A 84 3.05 -17.86 16.16
N ARG A 85 3.68 -18.04 17.32
CA ARG A 85 3.65 -17.04 18.42
C ARG A 85 4.16 -15.67 18.00
N GLU A 86 5.07 -15.60 17.02
CA GLU A 86 5.61 -14.32 16.53
C GLU A 86 4.60 -13.55 15.66
N PHE A 87 3.58 -14.23 15.13
CA PHE A 87 2.66 -13.67 14.14
C PHE A 87 1.18 -13.64 14.60
N ILE A 88 0.83 -14.36 15.66
CA ILE A 88 -0.54 -14.37 16.21
C ILE A 88 -0.74 -13.17 17.12
N GLN A 89 -1.71 -12.31 16.79
CA GLN A 89 -2.28 -11.39 17.75
C GLN A 89 -3.18 -12.20 18.71
N SER A 90 -2.69 -12.48 19.91
CA SER A 90 -3.52 -13.03 20.98
C SER A 90 -4.48 -11.94 21.48
N SER A 91 -5.61 -11.77 20.79
CA SER A 91 -6.75 -11.06 21.38
C SER A 91 -7.23 -11.88 22.57
N SER A 92 -7.24 -11.25 23.74
CA SER A 92 -7.51 -11.84 25.06
C SER A 92 -8.87 -12.55 25.20
N ASP A 93 -9.76 -12.43 24.21
CA ASP A 93 -11.09 -13.06 24.18
C ASP A 93 -11.14 -14.41 23.45
N HIS A 94 -10.12 -14.79 22.66
CA HIS A 94 -10.15 -15.99 21.82
C HIS A 94 -9.48 -17.24 22.40
N ALA A 95 -8.90 -17.14 23.61
CA ALA A 95 -8.24 -18.27 24.27
C ALA A 95 -9.20 -19.41 24.65
N LEU A 96 -10.51 -19.17 24.70
CA LEU A 96 -11.50 -20.17 25.10
C LEU A 96 -11.89 -21.17 23.99
N ASN A 97 -11.62 -20.86 22.70
CA ASN A 97 -12.11 -21.64 21.54
C ASN A 97 -11.02 -22.06 20.52
N ASN A 98 -9.73 -21.99 20.88
CA ASN A 98 -8.61 -22.34 19.96
C ASN A 98 -8.62 -21.60 18.60
N ILE A 99 -9.26 -20.43 18.58
CA ILE A 99 -9.31 -19.54 17.43
C ILE A 99 -8.02 -18.72 17.41
N ARG A 100 -7.30 -18.77 16.29
CA ARG A 100 -6.07 -18.01 16.05
C ARG A 100 -6.30 -17.04 14.91
N THR A 101 -5.74 -15.84 15.03
CA THR A 101 -5.79 -14.81 13.98
C THR A 101 -4.38 -14.51 13.51
N LEU A 102 -4.20 -14.47 12.19
CA LEU A 102 -2.91 -14.23 11.54
C LEU A 102 -3.06 -13.24 10.39
N HIS A 103 -2.02 -12.41 10.23
CA HIS A 103 -1.87 -11.56 9.06
C HIS A 103 -0.99 -12.27 8.02
N LEU A 104 -1.48 -12.32 6.79
CA LEU A 104 -0.79 -12.85 5.63
C LEU A 104 -0.55 -11.71 4.63
N MET A 105 0.64 -11.66 4.04
CA MET A 105 0.89 -10.87 2.84
C MET A 105 0.58 -11.74 1.64
N VAL A 106 -0.23 -11.23 0.71
CA VAL A 106 -0.70 -11.99 -0.45
C VAL A 106 -0.16 -11.38 -1.74
N GLU A 107 0.60 -12.17 -2.48
CA GLU A 107 1.12 -11.79 -3.79
C GLU A 107 0.10 -12.11 -4.90
N GLY A 108 0.14 -11.34 -5.99
CA GLY A 108 -0.77 -11.52 -7.13
C GLY A 108 -2.16 -10.89 -6.98
N ILE A 109 -2.46 -10.19 -5.87
CA ILE A 109 -3.69 -9.40 -5.76
C ILE A 109 -3.54 -8.09 -6.55
N HIS A 110 -4.40 -7.88 -7.55
CA HIS A 110 -4.35 -6.71 -8.44
C HIS A 110 -5.64 -5.91 -8.54
N CYS A 111 -6.79 -6.48 -8.17
CA CYS A 111 -8.08 -5.81 -8.31
C CYS A 111 -9.08 -6.25 -7.24
N SER A 112 -10.23 -5.57 -7.17
CA SER A 112 -11.33 -5.92 -6.25
C SER A 112 -11.92 -7.30 -6.52
N ALA A 113 -11.82 -7.82 -7.75
CA ALA A 113 -12.22 -9.19 -8.05
C ALA A 113 -11.30 -10.23 -7.38
N CYS A 114 -9.99 -9.95 -7.23
CA CYS A 114 -9.08 -10.81 -6.47
C CYS A 114 -9.48 -10.88 -4.99
N VAL A 115 -9.82 -9.72 -4.41
CA VAL A 115 -10.30 -9.60 -3.01
C VAL A 115 -11.53 -10.50 -2.80
N TRP A 116 -12.55 -10.31 -3.64
CA TRP A 116 -13.78 -11.10 -3.57
C TRP A 116 -13.54 -12.60 -3.72
N LEU A 117 -12.68 -13.00 -4.67
CA LEU A 117 -12.36 -14.42 -4.90
C LEU A 117 -11.69 -15.05 -3.67
N ILE A 118 -10.72 -14.37 -3.07
CA ILE A 118 -10.03 -14.86 -1.87
C ILE A 118 -11.01 -14.99 -0.70
N GLU A 119 -11.78 -13.94 -0.41
CA GLU A 119 -12.74 -13.93 0.69
C GLU A 119 -13.81 -15.01 0.52
N ARG A 120 -14.38 -15.14 -0.68
CA ARG A 120 -15.41 -16.15 -0.98
C ARG A 120 -14.84 -17.57 -0.92
N SER A 121 -13.62 -17.77 -1.40
CA SER A 121 -12.95 -19.07 -1.41
C SER A 121 -12.66 -19.57 0.00
N LEU A 122 -12.11 -18.70 0.86
CA LEU A 122 -11.79 -19.04 2.25
C LEU A 122 -13.04 -19.12 3.14
N ALA A 123 -14.08 -18.31 2.90
CA ALA A 123 -15.32 -18.39 3.67
C ALA A 123 -16.03 -19.76 3.56
N ASN A 124 -15.76 -20.52 2.51
CA ASN A 124 -16.32 -21.86 2.32
C ASN A 124 -15.48 -22.97 2.99
N VAL A 125 -14.32 -22.64 3.56
CA VAL A 125 -13.43 -23.61 4.21
C VAL A 125 -13.86 -23.82 5.66
N LYS A 126 -14.03 -25.09 6.07
CA LYS A 126 -14.39 -25.43 7.46
C LYS A 126 -13.31 -24.95 8.43
N GLY A 127 -13.76 -24.45 9.58
CA GLY A 127 -12.87 -23.92 10.63
C GLY A 127 -12.41 -22.48 10.41
N ILE A 128 -12.79 -21.81 9.32
CA ILE A 128 -12.53 -20.37 9.12
C ILE A 128 -13.69 -19.55 9.71
N HIS A 129 -13.36 -18.60 10.57
CA HIS A 129 -14.32 -17.71 11.23
C HIS A 129 -14.39 -16.32 10.59
N GLU A 130 -13.24 -15.76 10.23
CA GLU A 130 -13.16 -14.42 9.65
C GLU A 130 -12.11 -14.36 8.55
N VAL A 131 -12.43 -13.67 7.47
CA VAL A 131 -11.54 -13.43 6.33
C VAL A 131 -11.75 -11.99 5.89
N LYS A 132 -10.67 -11.20 5.89
CA LYS A 132 -10.70 -9.81 5.41
C LYS A 132 -9.48 -9.53 4.55
N VAL A 133 -9.69 -9.06 3.33
CA VAL A 133 -8.61 -8.72 2.41
C VAL A 133 -8.54 -7.21 2.19
N ASN A 134 -7.37 -6.64 2.40
CA ASN A 134 -7.05 -5.26 2.12
C ASN A 134 -6.21 -5.17 0.84
N LEU A 135 -6.84 -4.71 -0.24
CA LEU A 135 -6.20 -4.54 -1.55
C LEU A 135 -5.04 -3.53 -1.52
N ALA A 136 -5.21 -2.38 -0.85
CA ALA A 136 -4.24 -1.30 -0.83
C ALA A 136 -2.89 -1.72 -0.21
N HIS A 137 -2.96 -2.62 0.78
CA HIS A 137 -1.77 -3.13 1.46
C HIS A 137 -1.40 -4.56 1.06
N LYS A 138 -2.17 -5.21 0.17
CA LYS A 138 -2.03 -6.64 -0.18
C LYS A 138 -1.98 -7.55 1.06
N ARG A 139 -2.85 -7.26 2.03
CA ARG A 139 -2.92 -7.96 3.32
C ARG A 139 -4.19 -8.77 3.42
N LEU A 140 -4.07 -9.98 3.96
CA LEU A 140 -5.19 -10.83 4.33
C LEU A 140 -5.14 -11.04 5.85
N ILE A 141 -6.26 -10.83 6.52
CA ILE A 141 -6.46 -11.20 7.91
C ILE A 141 -7.35 -12.43 7.91
N VAL A 142 -6.88 -13.51 8.52
CA VAL A 142 -7.64 -14.75 8.65
C VAL A 142 -7.71 -15.19 10.10
N SER A 143 -8.91 -15.49 10.57
CA SER A 143 -9.18 -16.07 11.87
C SER A 143 -9.72 -17.49 11.67
N TRP A 144 -9.04 -18.49 12.23
CA TRP A 144 -9.40 -19.90 12.07
C TRP A 144 -9.24 -20.68 13.37
N ASP A 145 -9.99 -21.76 13.49
CA ASP A 145 -9.85 -22.75 14.56
C ASP A 145 -8.69 -23.70 14.24
N ASN A 146 -7.63 -23.63 15.04
CA ASN A 146 -6.40 -24.41 14.83
C ASN A 146 -6.55 -25.91 15.12
N SER A 147 -7.68 -26.33 15.72
CA SER A 147 -8.02 -27.75 15.89
C SER A 147 -8.65 -28.35 14.63
N GLN A 148 -9.35 -27.53 13.84
CA GLN A 148 -10.07 -27.96 12.64
C GLN A 148 -9.26 -27.75 11.37
N ASN A 149 -8.43 -26.70 11.32
CA ASN A 149 -7.64 -26.38 10.13
C ASN A 149 -6.26 -25.82 10.51
N LYS A 150 -5.25 -26.09 9.67
CA LYS A 150 -3.88 -25.60 9.84
C LYS A 150 -3.61 -24.43 8.92
N ILE A 151 -2.64 -23.59 9.27
CA ILE A 151 -2.32 -22.43 8.44
C ILE A 151 -1.69 -22.86 7.12
N SER A 152 -0.90 -23.93 7.11
CA SER A 152 -0.36 -24.52 5.88
C SER A 152 -1.46 -24.85 4.88
N SER A 153 -2.55 -25.49 5.32
CA SER A 153 -3.71 -25.80 4.49
C SER A 153 -4.38 -24.55 3.91
N ILE A 154 -4.45 -23.45 4.68
CA ILE A 154 -4.99 -22.17 4.22
C ILE A 154 -4.07 -21.56 3.14
N ILE A 155 -2.76 -21.59 3.35
CA ILE A 155 -1.77 -21.09 2.38
C ILE A 155 -1.78 -21.94 1.10
N GLU A 156 -1.88 -23.27 1.21
CA GLU A 156 -2.01 -24.17 0.08
C GLU A 156 -3.31 -23.93 -0.71
N HIS A 157 -4.41 -23.71 0.00
CA HIS A 157 -5.69 -23.37 -0.62
C HIS A 157 -5.60 -22.08 -1.44
N LEU A 158 -4.93 -21.05 -0.89
CA LEU A 158 -4.62 -19.81 -1.62
C LEU A 158 -3.74 -20.09 -2.85
N GLY A 159 -2.72 -20.95 -2.71
CA GLY A 159 -1.87 -21.37 -3.82
C GLY A 159 -2.64 -22.06 -4.95
N ASN A 160 -3.65 -22.87 -4.61
CA ASN A 160 -4.49 -23.57 -5.59
C ASN A 160 -5.40 -22.62 -6.40
N ILE A 161 -5.80 -21.50 -5.82
CA ILE A 161 -6.53 -20.44 -6.53
C ILE A 161 -5.61 -19.38 -7.17
N GLY A 162 -4.29 -19.58 -7.11
CA GLY A 162 -3.29 -18.77 -7.82
C GLY A 162 -2.67 -17.62 -7.02
N TYR A 163 -2.82 -17.59 -5.70
CA TYR A 163 -2.22 -16.57 -4.84
C TYR A 163 -1.14 -17.18 -3.94
N ALA A 164 0.05 -16.58 -3.91
CA ALA A 164 1.05 -16.90 -2.90
C ALA A 164 0.78 -16.07 -1.65
N ALA A 165 0.84 -16.70 -0.48
CA ALA A 165 0.64 -16.03 0.80
C ALA A 165 1.76 -16.40 1.78
N THR A 166 2.30 -15.38 2.46
CA THR A 166 3.34 -15.55 3.48
C THR A 166 2.89 -14.92 4.80
N PRO A 167 3.17 -15.53 5.96
CA PRO A 167 2.96 -14.89 7.25
C PRO A 167 3.66 -13.54 7.33
N PHE A 168 2.93 -12.55 7.82
CA PHE A 168 3.38 -11.17 7.93
C PHE A 168 3.20 -10.73 9.38
N ASN A 169 4.29 -10.29 10.03
CA ASN A 169 4.20 -9.74 11.37
C ASN A 169 3.89 -8.23 11.28
N PRO A 170 2.68 -7.78 11.65
CA PRO A 170 2.33 -6.36 11.63
C PRO A 170 3.22 -5.52 12.55
N GLU A 171 3.74 -6.04 13.67
CA GLU A 171 4.59 -5.29 14.60
C GLU A 171 5.94 -4.91 13.96
N SER A 172 6.51 -5.81 13.16
CA SER A 172 7.78 -5.57 12.45
C SER A 172 7.67 -4.46 11.39
N ALA A 173 6.51 -4.37 10.72
CA ALA A 173 6.24 -3.36 9.70
C ALA A 173 5.72 -2.03 10.28
N GLU A 174 5.01 -2.08 11.40
CA GLU A 174 4.63 -0.91 12.17
C GLU A 174 5.85 -0.15 12.68
N GLY A 175 6.99 -0.81 12.95
CA GLY A 175 8.25 -0.15 13.31
C GLY A 175 8.68 0.94 12.30
N PHE A 176 8.49 0.70 11.00
CA PHE A 176 8.82 1.67 9.95
C PHE A 176 7.78 2.81 9.84
N ILE A 177 6.49 2.49 9.93
CA ILE A 177 5.40 3.48 9.88
C ILE A 177 5.39 4.36 11.14
N LYS A 178 5.60 3.78 12.32
CA LYS A 178 5.71 4.47 13.61
C LYS A 178 6.93 5.38 13.63
N LYS A 179 8.05 5.00 13.00
CA LYS A 179 9.23 5.87 12.86
C LYS A 179 8.96 7.09 11.98
N GLN A 180 8.25 6.92 10.84
CA GLN A 180 7.83 8.04 10.01
C GLN A 180 6.84 8.97 10.75
N ASN A 181 5.80 8.41 11.38
CA ASN A 181 4.84 9.20 12.16
C ASN A 181 5.50 9.91 13.34
N ARG A 182 6.47 9.28 14.02
CA ARG A 182 7.20 9.91 15.14
C ARG A 182 7.98 11.14 14.68
N SER A 183 8.58 11.11 13.49
CA SER A 183 9.29 12.28 12.96
C SER A 183 8.37 13.47 12.70
N LEU A 184 7.14 13.21 12.22
CA LEU A 184 6.13 14.25 12.00
C LEU A 184 5.62 14.82 13.33
N LEU A 185 5.32 13.96 14.31
CA LEU A 185 4.92 14.36 15.65
C LEU A 185 6.00 15.22 16.34
N LEU A 186 7.29 14.86 16.20
CA LEU A 186 8.40 15.65 16.74
C LEU A 186 8.54 17.01 16.04
N ARG A 187 8.32 17.08 14.72
CA ARG A 187 8.29 18.36 13.97
C ARG A 187 7.14 19.25 14.40
N MET A 188 5.97 18.67 14.65
CA MET A 188 4.81 19.41 15.16
C MET A 188 5.05 19.91 16.59
N ALA A 189 5.61 19.07 17.46
CA ALA A 189 5.97 19.47 18.82
C ALA A 189 7.01 20.61 18.83
N PHE A 190 8.04 20.51 17.97
CA PHE A 190 9.03 21.58 17.80
C PHE A 190 8.40 22.87 17.29
N ALA A 191 7.51 22.79 16.29
CA ALA A 191 6.82 23.97 15.77
C ALA A 191 5.92 24.64 16.82
N ALA A 192 5.18 23.85 17.61
CA ALA A 192 4.35 24.37 18.69
C ALA A 192 5.19 25.04 19.78
N PHE A 193 6.31 24.43 20.17
CA PHE A 193 7.26 25.03 21.11
C PHE A 193 7.82 26.35 20.59
N SER A 194 8.29 26.40 19.34
CA SER A 194 8.80 27.63 18.73
C SER A 194 7.73 28.71 18.61
N MET A 195 6.51 28.36 18.21
CA MET A 195 5.37 29.29 18.11
C MET A 195 5.07 29.93 19.45
N MET A 196 5.04 29.15 20.54
CA MET A 196 4.82 29.66 21.89
C MET A 196 5.88 30.70 22.26
N ASN A 197 7.16 30.41 22.03
CA ASN A 197 8.26 31.34 22.34
C ASN A 197 8.22 32.60 21.45
N LEU A 198 7.95 32.45 20.15
CA LEU A 198 7.82 33.58 19.22
C LEU A 198 6.64 34.50 19.58
N LEU A 199 5.52 33.93 20.04
CA LEU A 199 4.38 34.72 20.54
C LEU A 199 4.76 35.55 21.76
N TRP A 200 5.48 34.99 22.72
CA TRP A 200 5.97 35.74 23.88
C TRP A 200 6.90 36.90 23.49
N ILE A 201 7.81 36.67 22.54
CA ILE A 201 8.66 37.71 21.98
C ILE A 201 7.80 38.80 21.30
N SER A 202 6.82 38.40 20.49
CA SER A 202 5.91 39.33 19.83
C SER A 202 5.12 40.19 20.82
N ILE A 203 4.65 39.60 21.93
CA ILE A 203 3.95 40.33 22.99
C ILE A 203 4.88 41.34 23.66
N ALA A 204 6.13 40.96 23.94
CA ALA A 204 7.12 41.86 24.55
C ALA A 204 7.46 43.05 23.65
N LEU A 205 7.68 42.83 22.35
CA LEU A 205 7.89 43.92 21.40
C LEU A 205 6.67 44.83 21.29
N TYR A 206 5.46 44.26 21.27
CA TYR A 206 4.21 45.02 21.18
C TYR A 206 3.92 45.86 22.44
N SER A 207 4.23 45.34 23.64
CA SER A 207 3.94 46.01 24.91
C SER A 207 4.90 47.16 25.27
N GLY A 208 5.85 47.49 24.38
CA GLY A 208 6.72 48.65 24.53
C GLY A 208 8.22 48.35 24.58
N ALA A 209 8.65 47.09 24.47
CA ALA A 209 10.08 46.75 24.36
C ALA A 209 10.72 47.15 23.02
N ASP A 210 9.93 47.73 22.10
CA ASP A 210 10.36 48.28 20.82
C ASP A 210 11.28 49.52 20.94
N GLN A 211 11.15 50.33 21.99
CA GLN A 211 11.89 51.60 22.11
C GLN A 211 13.17 51.52 22.96
N GLY A 212 13.53 50.32 23.43
CA GLY A 212 14.74 50.08 24.24
C GLY A 212 15.86 49.38 23.46
N GLU A 213 17.07 49.33 24.06
CA GLU A 213 18.23 48.63 23.49
C GLU A 213 18.00 47.13 23.24
N PHE A 214 16.97 46.55 23.86
CA PHE A 214 16.64 45.13 23.77
C PHE A 214 15.89 44.73 22.48
N LYS A 215 15.40 45.69 21.66
CA LYS A 215 14.69 45.38 20.40
C LYS A 215 15.51 44.49 19.47
N SER A 216 16.77 44.86 19.23
CA SER A 216 17.68 44.09 18.38
C SER A 216 17.90 42.69 18.94
N LEU A 217 18.08 42.57 20.26
CA LEU A 217 18.24 41.27 20.93
C LEU A 217 17.02 40.37 20.73
N PHE A 218 15.80 40.89 20.91
CA PHE A 218 14.58 40.10 20.69
C PHE A 218 14.37 39.69 19.23
N GLN A 219 14.73 40.55 18.27
CA GLN A 219 14.67 40.22 16.83
C GLN A 219 15.69 39.13 16.46
N TRP A 220 16.92 39.20 16.97
CA TRP A 220 17.93 38.17 16.77
C TRP A 220 17.53 36.84 17.40
N VAL A 221 16.97 36.85 18.61
CA VAL A 221 16.44 35.63 19.25
C VAL A 221 15.28 35.04 18.44
N GLY A 222 14.36 35.89 17.96
CA GLY A 222 13.27 35.48 17.08
C GLY A 222 13.77 34.86 15.77
N PHE A 223 14.78 35.46 15.14
CA PHE A 223 15.43 34.94 13.93
C PHE A 223 16.07 33.57 14.16
N VAL A 224 16.82 33.40 15.26
CA VAL A 224 17.46 32.13 15.63
C VAL A 224 16.43 31.04 15.92
N LEU A 225 15.26 31.37 16.47
CA LEU A 225 14.18 30.40 16.69
C LEU A 225 13.39 30.10 15.41
N ALA A 226 13.06 31.10 14.60
CA ALA A 226 12.25 30.93 13.39
C ALA A 226 12.96 30.15 12.29
N THR A 227 14.28 30.30 12.16
CA THR A 227 15.10 29.64 11.14
C THR A 227 15.01 28.11 11.20
N PRO A 228 15.33 27.44 12.33
CA PRO A 228 15.17 25.99 12.44
C PRO A 228 13.71 25.56 12.35
N THR A 229 12.74 26.37 12.81
CA THR A 229 11.32 26.02 12.67
C THR A 229 10.88 25.94 11.21
N LEU A 230 11.25 26.93 10.40
CA LEU A 230 10.95 26.93 8.97
C LEU A 230 11.67 25.80 8.24
N LEU A 231 12.97 25.61 8.52
CA LEU A 231 13.79 24.61 7.81
C LEU A 231 13.53 23.16 8.25
N TYR A 232 13.20 22.91 9.52
CA TYR A 232 12.95 21.56 10.03
C TYR A 232 11.48 21.16 9.95
N SER A 233 10.59 21.97 10.53
CA SER A 233 9.15 21.67 10.57
C SER A 233 8.46 22.03 9.27
N GLY A 234 8.90 23.08 8.58
CA GLY A 234 8.37 23.50 7.28
C GLY A 234 8.87 22.68 6.08
N TRP A 235 9.92 21.86 6.24
CA TRP A 235 10.54 21.10 5.14
C TRP A 235 9.57 20.27 4.28
N PRO A 236 8.58 19.53 4.84
CA PRO A 236 7.63 18.76 4.03
C PRO A 236 6.86 19.63 3.04
N PHE A 237 6.43 20.82 3.48
CA PHE A 237 5.68 21.76 2.66
C PHE A 237 6.58 22.40 1.59
N LEU A 238 7.80 22.79 1.94
CA LEU A 238 8.77 23.32 0.97
C LEU A 238 9.10 22.30 -0.13
N LYS A 239 9.31 21.04 0.25
CA LYS A 239 9.57 19.94 -0.68
C LYS A 239 8.33 19.62 -1.54
N GLY A 240 7.15 19.61 -0.93
CA GLY A 240 5.87 19.39 -1.60
C GLY A 240 5.60 20.47 -2.64
N ALA A 241 5.79 21.74 -2.29
CA ALA A 241 5.66 22.88 -3.19
C ALA A 241 6.65 22.82 -4.36
N TYR A 242 7.93 22.52 -4.11
CA TYR A 242 8.94 22.39 -5.16
C TYR A 242 8.59 21.27 -6.15
N THR A 243 8.15 20.12 -5.63
CA THR A 243 7.76 18.97 -6.45
C THR A 243 6.48 19.27 -7.25
N GLY A 244 5.50 19.93 -6.63
CA GLY A 244 4.26 20.37 -7.28
C GLY A 244 4.53 21.35 -8.43
N LEU A 245 5.37 22.37 -8.20
CA LEU A 245 5.77 23.32 -9.24
C LEU A 245 6.48 22.64 -10.40
N LYS A 246 7.41 21.71 -10.12
CA LYS A 246 8.15 20.97 -11.15
C LYS A 246 7.23 20.16 -12.06
N HIS A 247 6.14 19.63 -11.51
CA HIS A 247 5.15 18.84 -12.24
C HIS A 247 3.95 19.66 -12.72
N LEU A 248 4.01 21.00 -12.63
CA LEU A 248 2.92 21.92 -13.02
C LEU A 248 1.57 21.60 -12.33
N ASN A 249 1.63 21.01 -11.13
CA ASN A 249 0.47 20.66 -10.33
C ASN A 249 0.42 21.55 -9.08
N LEU A 250 -0.61 22.38 -8.97
CA LEU A 250 -0.84 23.23 -7.81
C LEU A 250 -1.37 22.39 -6.64
N THR A 251 -0.49 22.03 -5.71
CA THR A 251 -0.83 21.34 -4.46
C THR A 251 -1.08 22.35 -3.33
N MET A 252 -1.76 21.90 -2.26
CA MET A 252 -2.02 22.72 -1.05
C MET A 252 -0.73 23.29 -0.43
N ASP A 253 0.41 22.62 -0.64
CA ASP A 253 1.69 23.02 -0.09
C ASP A 253 2.26 24.28 -0.74
N VAL A 254 1.88 24.59 -1.99
CA VAL A 254 2.40 25.74 -2.75
C VAL A 254 2.08 27.09 -2.09
N PRO A 255 0.81 27.44 -1.78
CA PRO A 255 0.51 28.70 -1.11
C PRO A 255 1.13 28.79 0.29
N ILE A 256 1.20 27.67 1.03
CA ILE A 256 1.78 27.63 2.38
C ILE A 256 3.28 27.92 2.32
N ALA A 257 4.01 27.22 1.45
CA ALA A 257 5.44 27.41 1.26
C ALA A 257 5.77 28.84 0.81
N MET A 258 5.01 29.37 -0.16
CA MET A 258 5.20 30.73 -0.66
C MET A 258 5.03 31.77 0.46
N GLY A 259 3.93 31.69 1.22
CA GLY A 259 3.67 32.63 2.31
C GLY A 259 4.73 32.59 3.41
N ALA A 260 5.11 31.38 3.83
CA ALA A 260 6.13 31.20 4.86
C ALA A 260 7.51 31.71 4.42
N THR A 261 7.93 31.40 3.18
CA THR A 261 9.22 31.86 2.65
C THR A 261 9.25 33.38 2.46
N VAL A 262 8.18 34.00 1.94
CA VAL A 262 8.12 35.46 1.76
C VAL A 262 8.16 36.18 3.11
N THR A 263 7.37 35.69 4.08
CA THR A 263 7.35 36.28 5.43
C THR A 263 8.72 36.20 6.09
N TYR A 264 9.37 35.03 6.02
CA TYR A 264 10.70 34.85 6.58
C TYR A 264 11.74 35.73 5.87
N ALA A 265 11.76 35.77 4.54
CA ALA A 265 12.69 36.61 3.77
C ALA A 265 12.54 38.10 4.13
N TYR A 266 11.30 38.57 4.29
CA TYR A 266 11.02 39.93 4.75
C TYR A 266 11.53 40.16 6.17
N SER A 267 11.28 39.24 7.10
CA SER A 267 11.79 39.34 8.47
C SER A 267 13.33 39.38 8.53
N VAL A 268 14.01 38.61 7.69
CA VAL A 268 15.48 38.64 7.58
C VAL A 268 15.97 39.98 7.07
N PHE A 269 15.34 40.51 6.01
CA PHE A 269 15.68 41.82 5.45
C PHE A 269 15.51 42.96 6.46
N VAL A 270 14.51 42.90 7.34
CA VAL A 270 14.28 43.91 8.38
C VAL A 270 15.24 43.76 9.56
N THR A 271 15.76 42.56 9.81
CA THR A 271 16.62 42.26 10.97
C THR A 271 18.11 42.53 10.67
N LEU A 272 18.52 42.35 9.41
CA LEU A 272 19.88 42.67 8.91
C LEU A 272 20.01 44.15 8.57
#